data_AF-A0A0C9UAG7-F1
#
_entry.id   AF-A0A0C9UAG7-F1
#
_cell.length_a   1.000
_cell.length_b   1.000
_cell.length_c   1.000
_cell.angle_alpha   90.00
_cell.angle_beta   90.00
_cell.angle_gamma   90.00
#
_symmetry.space_group_name_H-M   'P 1'
#
loop_
_entity.id
_entity.type
_entity.pdbx_description
1 polymer ?
#
loop_
_entity_poly.entity_id
_entity_poly.type
_entity_poly.pdbx_seq_one_letter_code
_entity_poly.pdbx_strand_id
1 'polypeptide(L)'
;MEHMFLECQSSGQKVIWQLAKTLWSQTGLPWPDINLGTILGCGLANFKTKKGKPDKAKRRLFKIIVSESAYQIWKIRCEWRIQRQCNPDLKISDHEIRNRWRKLMSSQIHMDILCSDTTQYKKKAFVPSAVQRTWGDLLKTENIRGLCPEDITGFLVGMKEKDWQPP
;
A
#
# COMPACT_ATOMS: atom_id res chain seq x y z
N MET A 1 20.19 3.88 -5.02
CA MET A 1 18.78 3.42 -5.01
C MET A 1 17.99 4.12 -3.92
N GLU A 2 18.60 4.34 -2.76
CA GLU A 2 18.04 5.09 -1.63
C GLU A 2 17.48 6.48 -1.99
N HIS A 3 18.28 7.34 -2.64
CA HIS A 3 17.81 8.66 -3.12
C HIS A 3 16.50 8.59 -3.93
N MET A 4 16.32 7.57 -4.78
CA MET A 4 15.08 7.43 -5.56
C MET A 4 13.85 7.20 -4.67
N PHE A 5 14.01 6.37 -3.64
CA PHE A 5 12.91 5.98 -2.77
C PHE A 5 12.63 7.00 -1.67
N LEU A 6 13.63 7.77 -1.22
CA LEU A 6 13.51 8.58 0.00
C LEU A 6 13.66 10.10 -0.25
N GLU A 7 14.32 10.52 -1.32
CA GLU A 7 14.77 11.92 -1.47
C GLU A 7 14.28 12.57 -2.78
N CYS A 8 14.17 11.79 -3.85
CA CYS A 8 13.90 12.30 -5.20
C CYS A 8 12.50 12.91 -5.32
N GLN A 9 12.43 14.23 -5.57
CA GLN A 9 11.15 14.91 -5.74
C GLN A 9 10.41 14.50 -7.03
N SER A 10 11.15 14.14 -8.09
CA SER A 10 10.56 13.74 -9.37
C SER A 10 9.97 12.33 -9.38
N SER A 11 10.22 11.52 -8.34
CA SER A 11 9.66 10.17 -8.25
C SER A 11 8.29 10.11 -7.56
N GLY A 12 7.80 11.25 -7.03
CA GLY A 12 6.53 11.29 -6.29
C GLY A 12 6.59 10.56 -4.94
N GLN A 13 7.79 10.20 -4.47
CA GLN A 13 7.97 9.37 -3.27
C GLN A 13 7.32 9.94 -2.03
N LYS A 14 7.39 11.26 -1.83
CA LYS A 14 6.81 11.92 -0.66
C LYS A 14 5.30 11.69 -0.58
N VAL A 15 4.60 11.89 -1.70
CA VAL A 15 3.14 11.69 -1.81
C VAL A 15 2.78 10.23 -1.57
N ILE A 16 3.53 9.30 -2.17
CA ILE A 16 3.27 7.87 -2.03
C ILE A 16 3.50 7.39 -0.59
N TRP A 17 4.59 7.79 0.06
CA TRP A 17 4.82 7.41 1.45
C TRP A 17 3.83 8.04 2.42
N GLN A 18 3.35 9.25 2.13
CA GLN A 18 2.26 9.86 2.89
C GLN A 18 0.96 9.05 2.78
N LEU A 19 0.60 8.61 1.57
CA LEU A 19 -0.57 7.73 1.37
C LEU A 19 -0.39 6.37 2.06
N ALA A 20 0.79 5.75 1.92
CA ALA A 20 1.12 4.48 2.57
C ALA A 20 1.03 4.58 4.10
N LYS A 21 1.57 5.65 4.68
CA LYS A 21 1.47 5.97 6.10
C LYS A 21 0.02 6.19 6.53
N THR A 22 -0.74 6.95 5.76
CA THR A 22 -2.16 7.24 6.05
C THR A 22 -2.97 5.95 6.09
N LEU A 23 -2.76 5.06 5.12
CA LEU A 23 -3.38 3.73 5.09
C LEU A 23 -2.95 2.88 6.29
N TRP A 24 -1.65 2.82 6.59
CA TRP A 24 -1.15 2.06 7.74
C TRP A 24 -1.68 2.55 9.07
N SER A 25 -1.85 3.87 9.23
CA SER A 25 -2.35 4.48 10.48
C SER A 25 -3.75 4.00 10.87
N GLN A 26 -4.54 3.55 9.90
CA GLN A 26 -5.86 2.95 10.14
C GLN A 26 -5.77 1.65 10.95
N THR A 27 -4.60 1.00 10.97
CA THR A 27 -4.37 -0.21 11.80
C THR A 27 -4.21 0.10 13.29
N GLY A 28 -3.99 1.37 13.66
CA GLY A 28 -3.66 1.79 15.02
C GLY A 28 -2.22 1.48 15.46
N LEU A 29 -1.38 0.96 14.56
CA LEU A 29 0.04 0.71 14.83
C LEU A 29 0.90 1.92 14.41
N PRO A 30 2.03 2.16 15.10
CA PRO A 30 2.96 3.21 14.69
C PRO A 30 3.50 2.91 13.28
N TRP A 31 3.68 3.98 12.50
CA TRP A 31 4.38 3.90 11.22
C TRP A 31 5.89 3.80 11.50
N PRO A 32 6.58 2.77 10.99
CA PRO A 32 8.03 2.68 11.16
C PRO A 32 8.75 3.70 10.30
N ASP A 33 9.98 4.04 10.69
CA ASP A 33 10.85 4.86 9.85
C ASP A 33 11.18 4.12 8.55
N ILE A 34 10.83 4.76 7.44
CA ILE A 34 11.08 4.23 6.10
C ILE A 34 12.50 4.62 5.69
N ASN A 35 13.35 3.61 5.63
CA ASN A 35 14.68 3.68 5.04
C ASN A 35 14.87 2.52 4.06
N LEU A 36 16.01 2.47 3.37
CA LEU A 36 16.27 1.40 2.40
C LEU A 36 16.21 0.01 3.04
N GLY A 37 16.68 -0.14 4.27
CA GLY A 37 16.60 -1.39 5.03
C GLY A 37 15.15 -1.82 5.31
N THR A 38 14.29 -0.89 5.72
CA THR A 38 12.85 -1.15 5.94
C THR A 38 12.15 -1.54 4.63
N ILE A 39 12.50 -0.92 3.50
CA ILE A 39 11.91 -1.22 2.20
C ILE A 39 12.31 -2.62 1.73
N LEU A 40 13.61 -2.91 1.70
CA LEU A 40 14.13 -4.20 1.26
C LEU A 40 13.75 -5.33 2.22
N GLY A 41 13.72 -5.03 3.51
CA GLY A 41 13.37 -5.94 4.60
C GLY A 41 11.88 -6.01 4.94
N CYS A 42 10.99 -5.36 4.18
CA CYS A 42 9.57 -5.25 4.55
C CYS A 42 8.88 -6.61 4.75
N GLY A 43 9.33 -7.65 4.05
CA GLY A 43 8.85 -9.02 4.21
C GLY A 43 9.26 -9.70 5.52
N LEU A 44 10.29 -9.17 6.21
CA LEU A 44 10.83 -9.66 7.47
C LEU A 44 10.33 -8.86 8.68
N ALA A 45 9.54 -7.81 8.47
CA ALA A 45 9.01 -6.97 9.53
C ALA A 45 8.26 -7.80 10.58
N ASN A 46 8.57 -7.58 11.85
CA ASN A 46 8.02 -8.35 12.95
C ASN A 46 7.00 -7.54 13.74
N PHE A 47 5.71 -7.82 13.52
CA PHE A 47 4.62 -7.25 14.30
C PHE A 47 4.15 -8.26 15.33
N LYS A 48 3.79 -7.80 16.52
CA LYS A 48 3.27 -8.64 17.60
C LYS A 48 1.83 -8.26 17.91
N THR A 49 1.02 -9.27 18.15
CA THR A 49 -0.32 -9.12 18.72
C THR A 49 -0.24 -8.62 20.17
N LYS A 50 -1.37 -8.17 20.74
CA LYS A 50 -1.48 -7.80 22.17
C LYS A 50 -1.03 -8.91 23.13
N LYS A 51 -1.07 -10.17 22.69
CA LYS A 51 -0.64 -11.36 23.44
C LYS A 51 0.85 -11.71 23.23
N GLY A 52 1.64 -10.82 22.61
CA GLY A 52 3.06 -11.02 22.33
C GLY A 52 3.40 -11.98 21.18
N LYS A 53 2.40 -12.65 20.58
CA LYS A 53 2.59 -13.60 19.46
C LYS A 53 2.79 -12.87 18.12
N PRO A 54 3.55 -13.42 17.16
CA PRO A 54 3.71 -12.84 15.83
C PRO A 54 2.38 -12.61 15.11
N ASP A 55 2.16 -11.40 14.62
CA ASP A 55 1.00 -11.01 13.84
C ASP A 55 1.28 -11.16 12.34
N LYS A 56 0.93 -12.33 11.81
CA LYS A 56 1.12 -12.65 10.39
C LYS A 56 0.31 -11.73 9.46
N ALA A 57 -0.86 -11.25 9.92
CA ALA A 57 -1.74 -10.44 9.10
C ALA A 57 -1.21 -9.01 8.95
N LYS A 58 -0.79 -8.39 10.06
CA LYS A 58 -0.15 -7.07 10.02
C LYS A 58 1.18 -7.10 9.28
N ARG A 59 1.97 -8.18 9.41
CA ARG A 59 3.18 -8.38 8.60
C ARG A 59 2.87 -8.46 7.10
N ARG A 60 1.84 -9.21 6.71
CA ARG A 60 1.41 -9.30 5.31
C ARG A 60 0.95 -7.94 4.78
N LEU A 61 0.11 -7.24 5.55
CA LEU A 61 -0.36 -5.91 5.20
C LEU A 61 0.80 -4.92 5.01
N PHE A 62 1.75 -4.90 5.95
CA PHE A 62 2.92 -4.04 5.89
C PHE A 62 3.76 -4.32 4.65
N LYS A 63 4.05 -5.60 4.39
CA LYS A 63 4.79 -6.02 3.21
C LYS A 63 4.12 -5.49 1.94
N ILE A 64 2.81 -5.71 1.78
CA ILE A 64 2.07 -5.26 0.60
C ILE A 64 2.16 -3.74 0.45
N ILE A 65 1.81 -2.98 1.50
CA ILE A 65 1.81 -1.51 1.44
C ILE A 65 3.20 -0.98 1.06
N VAL A 66 4.25 -1.48 1.69
CA VAL A 66 5.61 -0.99 1.44
C VAL A 66 6.13 -1.42 0.08
N SER A 67 5.93 -2.68 -0.32
CA SER A 67 6.42 -3.18 -1.62
C SER A 67 5.71 -2.53 -2.80
N GLU A 68 4.37 -2.39 -2.74
CA GLU A 68 3.59 -1.74 -3.78
C GLU A 68 3.92 -0.24 -3.89
N SER A 69 4.13 0.42 -2.75
CA SER A 69 4.55 1.82 -2.72
C SER A 69 5.92 2.02 -3.35
N ALA A 70 6.91 1.19 -2.98
CA ALA A 70 8.23 1.24 -3.58
C ALA A 70 8.17 0.94 -5.10
N TYR A 71 7.42 -0.08 -5.51
CA TYR A 71 7.24 -0.40 -6.91
C TYR A 71 6.63 0.76 -7.70
N GLN A 72 5.61 1.42 -7.16
CA GLN A 72 4.96 2.56 -7.80
C GLN A 72 5.90 3.77 -7.92
N ILE A 73 6.71 4.05 -6.89
CA ILE A 73 7.75 5.11 -6.93
C ILE A 73 8.75 4.81 -8.05
N TRP A 74 9.23 3.56 -8.12
CA TRP A 74 10.14 3.13 -9.17
C TRP A 74 9.52 3.31 -10.55
N LYS A 75 8.27 2.90 -10.75
CA LYS A 75 7.54 3.02 -12.01
C LYS A 75 7.40 4.47 -12.47
N ILE A 76 7.01 5.38 -11.57
CA ILE A 76 6.88 6.81 -11.85
C ILE A 76 8.24 7.41 -12.23
N ARG A 77 9.31 7.05 -11.52
CA ARG A 77 10.66 7.52 -11.86
C ARG A 77 11.12 7.01 -13.23
N CYS A 78 10.83 5.76 -13.57
CA CYS A 78 11.16 5.20 -14.88
C CYS A 78 10.40 5.94 -16.00
N GLU A 79 9.12 6.23 -15.82
CA GLU A 79 8.34 7.06 -16.74
C GLU A 79 8.93 8.46 -16.89
N TRP A 80 9.25 9.11 -15.78
CA TRP A 80 9.91 10.43 -15.77
C TRP A 80 11.22 10.44 -16.58
N ARG A 81 12.10 9.46 -16.33
CA ARG A 81 13.45 9.43 -16.92
C ARG A 81 13.46 8.93 -18.37
N ILE A 82 12.67 7.90 -18.70
CA ILE A 82 12.75 7.21 -19.98
C ILE A 82 11.70 7.75 -20.96
N GLN A 83 10.44 7.84 -20.53
CA GLN A 83 9.34 8.22 -21.43
C GLN A 83 9.25 9.74 -21.60
N ARG A 84 9.41 10.48 -20.49
CA ARG A 84 9.28 11.95 -20.47
C ARG A 84 10.63 12.68 -20.57
N GLN A 85 11.74 11.93 -20.72
CA GLN A 85 13.09 12.45 -20.94
C GLN A 85 13.53 13.53 -19.95
N CYS A 86 13.05 13.45 -18.70
CA CYS A 86 13.29 14.45 -17.65
C CYS A 86 12.77 15.87 -17.99
N ASN A 87 11.79 16.01 -18.88
CA ASN A 87 11.22 17.30 -19.26
C ASN A 87 10.34 17.88 -18.11
N PRO A 88 10.73 19.02 -17.49
CA PRO A 88 9.97 19.69 -16.42
C PRO A 88 8.51 19.96 -16.74
N ASP A 89 8.20 20.28 -18.00
CA ASP A 89 6.84 20.63 -18.43
C ASP A 89 5.90 19.41 -18.42
N LEU A 90 6.48 18.21 -18.46
CA LEU A 90 5.78 16.94 -18.41
C LEU A 90 5.85 16.31 -17.01
N LYS A 91 6.09 17.08 -15.95
CA LYS A 91 6.13 16.52 -14.59
C LYS A 91 4.76 15.99 -14.19
N ILE A 92 4.73 14.77 -13.65
CA ILE A 92 3.50 14.15 -13.15
C ILE A 92 3.03 14.93 -11.92
N SER A 93 1.76 15.33 -11.91
CA SER A 93 1.17 16.05 -10.78
C SER A 93 0.96 15.15 -9.57
N ASP A 94 1.00 15.74 -8.37
CA ASP A 94 0.70 15.03 -7.12
C ASP A 94 -0.69 14.39 -7.13
N HIS A 95 -1.67 15.05 -7.76
CA HIS A 95 -3.02 14.50 -7.90
C HIS A 95 -3.02 13.21 -8.74
N GLU A 96 -2.29 13.21 -9.86
CA GLU A 96 -2.15 12.03 -10.70
C GLU A 96 -1.39 10.91 -9.96
N ILE A 97 -0.33 11.24 -9.22
CA ILE A 97 0.42 10.29 -8.38
C ILE A 97 -0.51 9.63 -7.36
N ARG A 98 -1.33 10.43 -6.64
CA ARG A 98 -2.29 9.92 -5.66
C ARG A 98 -3.27 8.94 -6.30
N ASN A 99 -3.86 9.29 -7.45
CA ASN A 99 -4.84 8.45 -8.12
C ASN A 99 -4.22 7.17 -8.66
N ARG A 100 -2.99 7.22 -9.18
CA ARG A 100 -2.25 6.02 -9.62
C ARG A 100 -1.98 5.07 -8.45
N TRP A 101 -1.54 5.58 -7.31
CA TRP A 101 -1.31 4.75 -6.12
C TRP A 101 -2.61 4.18 -5.55
N ARG A 102 -3.69 4.97 -5.47
CA ARG A 102 -5.01 4.48 -5.04
C ARG A 102 -5.53 3.38 -5.96
N LYS A 103 -5.37 3.54 -7.28
CA LYS A 103 -5.74 2.53 -8.27
C LYS A 103 -4.94 1.25 -8.06
N LEU A 104 -3.62 1.34 -7.86
CA LEU A 104 -2.77 0.19 -7.57
C LEU A 104 -3.23 -0.57 -6.33
N MET A 105 -3.44 0.14 -5.22
CA MET A 105 -3.90 -0.47 -3.96
C MET A 105 -5.30 -1.07 -4.08
N SER A 106 -6.22 -0.37 -4.77
CA SER A 106 -7.58 -0.87 -5.02
C SER A 106 -7.54 -2.18 -5.80
N SER A 107 -6.75 -2.23 -6.87
CA SER A 107 -6.55 -3.46 -7.65
C SER A 107 -5.92 -4.57 -6.81
N GLN A 108 -4.93 -4.26 -5.97
CA GLN A 108 -4.28 -5.27 -5.11
C GLN A 108 -5.25 -5.87 -4.09
N ILE A 109 -6.06 -5.03 -3.42
CA ILE A 109 -7.08 -5.48 -2.46
C ILE A 109 -8.13 -6.34 -3.18
N HIS A 110 -8.63 -5.87 -4.32
CA HIS A 110 -9.63 -6.59 -5.09
C HIS A 110 -9.12 -7.97 -5.57
N MET A 111 -7.89 -8.03 -6.10
CA MET A 111 -7.26 -9.28 -6.51
C MET A 111 -7.08 -10.25 -5.33
N ASP A 112 -6.65 -9.75 -4.17
CA ASP A 112 -6.54 -10.54 -2.95
C ASP A 112 -7.89 -11.17 -2.54
N ILE A 113 -8.98 -10.40 -2.65
CA ILE A 113 -10.35 -10.86 -2.35
C ILE A 113 -10.80 -11.90 -3.37
N LEU A 114 -10.68 -11.61 -4.68
CA LEU A 114 -11.05 -12.52 -5.76
C LEU A 114 -10.31 -13.85 -5.65
N CYS A 115 -8.98 -13.81 -5.49
CA CYS A 115 -8.18 -15.01 -5.34
C CYS A 115 -8.48 -15.78 -4.06
N SER A 116 -9.19 -15.21 -3.09
CA SER A 116 -9.67 -15.90 -1.88
C SER A 116 -11.01 -16.62 -2.08
N ASP A 117 -11.61 -16.52 -3.27
CA ASP A 117 -12.85 -17.22 -3.58
C ASP A 117 -12.61 -18.73 -3.74
N THR A 118 -13.02 -19.46 -2.72
CA THR A 118 -12.93 -20.93 -2.67
C THR A 118 -13.93 -21.62 -3.59
N THR A 119 -15.00 -20.94 -4.02
CA THR A 119 -15.97 -21.49 -4.97
C THR A 119 -15.38 -21.52 -6.37
N GLN A 120 -14.73 -20.43 -6.79
CA GLN A 120 -14.10 -20.29 -8.10
C GLN A 120 -12.75 -21.02 -8.18
N TYR A 121 -11.87 -20.83 -7.18
CA TYR A 121 -10.48 -21.30 -7.25
C TYR A 121 -10.19 -22.58 -6.45
N LYS A 122 -11.18 -23.11 -5.69
CA LYS A 122 -11.08 -24.37 -4.93
C LYS A 122 -9.79 -24.45 -4.10
N LYS A 123 -8.94 -25.46 -4.34
CA LYS A 123 -7.67 -25.68 -3.63
C LYS A 123 -6.57 -24.67 -3.98
N LYS A 124 -6.73 -23.88 -5.06
CA LYS A 124 -5.79 -22.82 -5.47
C LYS A 124 -6.13 -21.46 -4.87
N ALA A 125 -7.27 -21.35 -4.18
CA ALA A 125 -7.66 -20.11 -3.53
C ALA A 125 -6.67 -19.74 -2.43
N PHE A 126 -6.41 -18.44 -2.29
CA PHE A 126 -5.78 -17.91 -1.09
C PHE A 126 -6.65 -18.20 0.13
N VAL A 127 -5.98 -18.43 1.27
CA VAL A 127 -6.65 -18.75 2.52
C VAL A 127 -7.58 -17.58 2.90
N PRO A 128 -8.91 -17.73 2.88
CA PRO A 128 -9.84 -16.60 3.01
C PRO A 128 -9.69 -15.89 4.35
N SER A 129 -9.46 -16.66 5.42
CA SER A 129 -9.23 -16.11 6.75
C SER A 129 -7.94 -15.28 6.84
N ALA A 130 -6.93 -15.55 6.01
CA ALA A 130 -5.72 -14.73 5.95
C ALA A 130 -6.00 -13.39 5.27
N VAL A 131 -6.79 -13.38 4.20
CA VAL A 131 -7.20 -12.16 3.49
C VAL A 131 -8.10 -11.30 4.38
N GLN A 132 -9.10 -11.92 5.03
CA GLN A 132 -9.98 -11.25 6.01
C GLN A 132 -9.18 -10.65 7.17
N ARG A 133 -8.21 -11.36 7.73
CA ARG A 133 -7.36 -10.80 8.79
C ARG A 133 -6.43 -9.68 8.31
N THR A 134 -6.04 -9.69 7.03
CA THR A 134 -5.17 -8.65 6.46
C THR A 134 -5.94 -7.35 6.24
N TRP A 135 -7.13 -7.45 5.64
CA TRP A 135 -7.89 -6.29 5.15
C TRP A 135 -9.14 -5.96 5.97
N GLY A 136 -9.73 -6.92 6.68
CA GLY A 136 -11.00 -6.75 7.39
C GLY A 136 -10.99 -5.63 8.41
N ASP A 137 -9.96 -5.58 9.27
CA ASP A 137 -9.76 -4.48 10.23
C ASP A 137 -9.64 -3.12 9.52
N LEU A 138 -8.93 -3.10 8.37
CA LEU A 138 -8.62 -1.89 7.64
C LEU A 138 -9.87 -1.31 6.96
N LEU A 139 -10.62 -2.18 6.30
CA LEU A 139 -11.84 -1.87 5.55
C LEU A 139 -13.07 -1.80 6.47
N LYS A 140 -12.91 -2.07 7.78
CA LYS A 140 -13.97 -2.08 8.80
C LYS A 140 -15.17 -2.93 8.38
N THR A 141 -14.89 -4.09 7.79
CA THR A 141 -15.91 -5.03 7.32
C THR A 141 -15.70 -6.41 7.93
N GLU A 142 -16.81 -7.04 8.31
CA GLU A 142 -16.85 -8.44 8.75
C GLU A 142 -16.80 -9.41 7.57
N ASN A 143 -17.14 -8.95 6.37
CA ASN A 143 -17.18 -9.76 5.16
C ASN A 143 -16.53 -9.05 3.96
N ILE A 144 -15.26 -9.36 3.70
CA ILE A 144 -14.54 -8.82 2.54
C ILE A 144 -15.04 -9.36 1.20
N ARG A 145 -15.74 -10.51 1.16
CA ARG A 145 -16.14 -11.15 -0.11
C ARG A 145 -17.28 -10.44 -0.82
N GLY A 146 -18.02 -9.60 -0.10
CA GLY A 146 -19.09 -8.77 -0.67
C GLY A 146 -18.63 -7.41 -1.18
N LEU A 147 -17.33 -7.09 -1.07
CA LEU A 147 -16.83 -5.78 -1.48
C LEU A 147 -16.64 -5.70 -2.98
N CYS A 148 -17.21 -4.67 -3.58
CA CYS A 148 -16.99 -4.30 -4.96
C CYS A 148 -15.79 -3.33 -5.09
N PRO A 149 -15.20 -3.16 -6.29
CA PRO A 149 -14.12 -2.21 -6.53
C PRO A 149 -14.45 -0.77 -6.10
N GLU A 150 -15.71 -0.38 -6.17
CA GLU A 150 -16.23 0.93 -5.77
C GLU A 150 -16.12 1.14 -4.26
N ASP A 151 -16.38 0.12 -3.45
CA ASP A 151 -16.26 0.18 -1.98
C ASP A 151 -14.81 0.37 -1.56
N ILE A 152 -13.90 -0.39 -2.20
CA ILE A 152 -12.46 -0.32 -1.95
C ILE A 152 -11.92 1.06 -2.35
N THR A 153 -12.34 1.56 -3.52
CA THR A 153 -11.93 2.86 -4.02
C THR A 153 -12.49 3.99 -3.15
N GLY A 154 -13.76 3.90 -2.76
CA GLY A 154 -14.41 4.84 -1.85
C GLY A 154 -13.70 4.94 -0.51
N PHE A 155 -13.29 3.80 0.07
CA PHE A 155 -12.48 3.76 1.28
C PHE A 155 -11.13 4.50 1.10
N LEU A 156 -10.40 4.22 0.02
CA LEU A 156 -9.08 4.82 -0.23
C LEU A 156 -9.15 6.32 -0.53
N VAL A 157 -10.26 6.80 -1.08
CA VAL A 157 -10.53 8.23 -1.31
C VAL A 157 -10.96 8.92 -0.01
N GLY A 158 -11.75 8.24 0.82
CA GLY A 158 -12.24 8.75 2.11
C GLY A 158 -11.19 8.80 3.23
N MET A 159 -9.98 8.30 2.99
CA MET A 159 -8.87 8.42 3.94
C MET A 159 -8.52 9.91 4.15
N LYS A 160 -8.76 10.42 5.36
CA LYS A 160 -8.29 11.75 5.75
C LYS A 160 -6.77 11.70 5.95
N GLU A 161 -6.01 12.45 5.15
CA GLU A 161 -4.61 12.73 5.42
C GLU A 161 -4.55 13.49 6.76
N LYS A 162 -4.02 12.84 7.81
CA LYS A 162 -3.74 13.54 9.07
C LYS A 162 -2.49 14.39 8.86
N ASP A 163 -2.55 15.65 9.27
CA ASP A 163 -1.48 16.64 9.15
C ASP A 163 -0.13 16.05 9.58
N TRP A 164 0.82 15.99 8.64
CA TRP A 164 2.20 15.62 8.91
C TRP A 164 3.02 16.89 9.11
N GLN A 165 3.51 17.09 10.33
CA GLN A 165 4.66 17.95 10.57
C GLN A 165 5.93 17.13 10.26
N PRO A 166 6.78 17.57 9.31
CA PRO A 166 8.07 16.94 9.11
C PRO A 166 8.95 17.13 10.36
N PRO A 167 9.94 16.24 10.59
CA PRO A 167 11.04 16.55 11.49
C PRO A 167 11.80 17.80 11.01
#